data_AF-A0A0G1T8M3-F1
#
_entry.id   AF-A0A0G1T8M3-F1
#
_cell.length_a   1.000
_cell.length_b   1.000
_cell.length_c   1.000
_cell.angle_alpha   90.00
_cell.angle_beta   90.00
_cell.angle_gamma   90.00
#
_symmetry.space_group_name_H-M   'P 1'
#
loop_
_entity.id
_entity.type
_entity.pdbx_description
1 polymer ?
#
loop_
_entity_poly.entity_id
_entity_poly.type
_entity_poly.pdbx_seq_one_letter_code
_entity_poly.pdbx_strand_id
1 'polypeptide(L)'
;MFWVLGFDRDLKRLSLSKQLVCSMLASFYVASFSISVAFIPTESFLRAIFVASVLMSALGYFQNYLKNSVTARIILEYAAIVGAFFVLLIVFRP
;
A
#
# COMPACT_ATOMS: atom_id res chain seq x y z
N MET A 1 -1.72 9.71 -6.27
CA MET A 1 -2.81 8.72 -6.18
C MET A 1 -3.78 8.79 -7.35
N PHE A 2 -4.33 9.97 -7.68
CA PHE A 2 -5.21 10.16 -8.84
C PHE A 2 -4.64 9.68 -10.18
N TRP A 3 -3.32 9.77 -10.38
CA TRP A 3 -2.65 9.39 -11.63
C TRP A 3 -2.71 7.88 -11.95
N VAL A 4 -2.58 7.01 -10.92
CA VAL A 4 -2.61 5.54 -11.09
C VAL A 4 -3.98 5.06 -11.53
N LEU A 5 -5.05 5.71 -11.04
CA LEU A 5 -6.42 5.35 -11.39
C LEU A 5 -6.80 5.75 -12.83
N GLY A 6 -6.04 6.66 -13.46
CA GLY A 6 -6.25 7.05 -14.85
C GLY A 6 -5.68 6.08 -15.88
N PHE A 7 -4.72 5.23 -15.48
CA PHE A 7 -4.02 4.29 -16.36
C PHE A 7 -4.81 3.02 -16.66
N ASP A 8 -5.70 2.61 -15.76
CA ASP A 8 -6.43 1.35 -15.87
C ASP A 8 -7.83 1.61 -16.47
N ARG A 9 -8.09 1.11 -17.69
CA ARG A 9 -9.35 1.34 -18.41
C ARG A 9 -10.57 0.76 -17.67
N ASP A 10 -10.38 -0.28 -16.85
CA ASP A 10 -11.44 -0.86 -16.02
C ASP A 10 -11.88 0.06 -14.88
N LEU A 11 -10.96 0.88 -14.36
CA LEU A 11 -11.23 1.83 -13.27
C LEU A 11 -11.95 3.11 -13.75
N LYS A 12 -11.99 3.39 -15.07
CA LYS A 12 -12.72 4.54 -15.63
C LYS A 12 -14.23 4.45 -15.50
N ARG A 13 -14.80 3.26 -15.27
CA ARG A 13 -16.24 3.07 -15.02
C ARG A 13 -16.62 3.26 -13.55
N LEU A 14 -15.64 3.48 -12.67
CA LEU A 14 -15.90 3.66 -11.26
C LEU A 14 -16.44 5.07 -10.99
N SER A 15 -17.43 5.21 -10.11
CA SER A 15 -17.90 6.54 -9.71
C SER A 15 -16.79 7.30 -8.98
N LEU A 16 -16.66 8.60 -9.29
CA LEU A 16 -15.71 9.52 -8.67
C LEU A 16 -15.71 9.42 -7.13
N SER A 17 -16.88 9.20 -6.53
CA SER A 17 -17.03 9.03 -5.08
C SER A 17 -16.29 7.79 -4.55
N LYS A 18 -16.40 6.63 -5.23
CA LYS A 18 -15.69 5.41 -4.82
C LYS A 18 -14.19 5.56 -4.96
N GLN A 19 -13.76 6.26 -6.00
CA GLN A 19 -12.35 6.55 -6.27
C GLN A 19 -11.75 7.44 -5.18
N LEU A 20 -12.49 8.48 -4.75
CA LEU A 20 -12.10 9.37 -3.66
C LEU A 20 -11.98 8.63 -2.32
N VAL A 21 -12.96 7.79 -2.00
CA VAL A 21 -12.98 7.00 -0.76
C VAL A 21 -11.80 6.01 -0.72
N CYS A 22 -11.53 5.29 -1.80
CA CYS A 22 -10.38 4.40 -1.88
C CYS A 22 -9.05 5.17 -1.77
N SER A 23 -8.98 6.37 -2.36
CA SER A 23 -7.81 7.25 -2.25
C SER A 23 -7.57 7.69 -0.81
N MET A 24 -8.61 8.10 -0.10
CA MET A 24 -8.52 8.49 1.31
C MET A 24 -8.11 7.31 2.19
N LEU A 25 -8.73 6.14 1.99
CA LEU A 25 -8.43 4.93 2.75
C LEU A 25 -6.99 4.45 2.57
N ALA A 26 -6.47 4.39 1.34
CA ALA A 26 -5.07 3.98 1.16
C ALA A 26 -4.09 5.06 1.63
N SER A 27 -4.44 6.35 1.53
CA SER A 27 -3.61 7.41 2.12
C SER A 27 -3.56 7.30 3.64
N PHE A 28 -4.69 7.03 4.28
CA PHE A 28 -4.77 6.79 5.72
C PHE A 28 -3.93 5.58 6.13
N TYR A 29 -4.10 4.44 5.44
CA TYR A 29 -3.33 3.22 5.69
C TYR A 29 -1.82 3.47 5.59
N VAL A 30 -1.36 4.07 4.49
CA VAL A 30 0.06 4.38 4.28
C VAL A 30 0.59 5.35 5.32
N ALA A 31 -0.19 6.37 5.69
CA ALA A 31 0.18 7.32 6.73
C ALA A 31 0.34 6.65 8.10
N SER A 32 -0.59 5.77 8.49
CA SER A 32 -0.50 5.03 9.76
C SER A 32 0.78 4.21 9.84
N PHE A 33 1.10 3.42 8.81
CA PHE A 33 2.33 2.64 8.78
C PHE A 33 3.58 3.51 8.77
N SER A 34 3.59 4.60 7.99
CA SER A 34 4.69 5.55 7.93
C SER A 34 4.97 6.18 9.31
N ILE A 35 3.93 6.55 10.06
CA ILE A 35 4.07 7.04 11.44
C ILE A 35 4.61 5.94 12.35
N SER A 36 4.13 4.70 12.23
CA SER A 36 4.62 3.58 13.06
C SER A 36 6.12 3.32 12.86
N VAL A 37 6.62 3.37 11.61
CA VAL A 37 8.06 3.19 11.34
C VAL A 37 8.90 4.45 11.57
N ALA A 38 8.30 5.63 11.72
CA ALA A 38 9.04 6.86 12.03
C ALA A 38 9.77 6.77 13.38
N PHE A 39 9.21 6.01 14.34
CA PHE A 39 9.81 5.80 15.67
C PHE A 39 10.90 4.73 15.70
N ILE A 40 11.12 3.99 14.60
CA ILE A 40 12.17 2.97 14.54
C ILE A 40 13.46 3.65 14.07
N PRO A 41 14.52 3.70 14.89
CA PRO A 41 15.80 4.28 14.49
C PRO A 41 16.43 3.34 13.47
N THR A 42 16.24 3.62 12.19
CA THR A 42 16.70 2.81 11.06
C THR A 42 17.10 3.73 9.91
N GLU A 43 17.89 3.22 8.98
CA GLU A 43 18.26 3.95 7.76
C GLU A 43 17.03 4.55 7.05
N SER A 44 17.13 5.80 6.61
CA SER A 44 16.07 6.49 5.87
C SER A 44 15.69 5.74 4.58
N PHE A 45 16.64 5.05 3.97
CA PHE A 45 16.45 4.22 2.78
C PHE A 45 15.53 3.01 3.05
N LEU A 46 15.80 2.26 4.13
CA LEU A 46 15.00 1.10 4.53
C LEU A 46 13.56 1.52 4.87
N ARG A 47 13.40 2.64 5.57
CA ARG A 47 12.09 3.23 5.87
C ARG A 47 11.34 3.61 4.59
N ALA A 48 12.02 4.24 3.62
CA ALA A 48 11.40 4.64 2.36
C ALA A 48 10.93 3.43 1.54
N ILE A 49 11.74 2.36 1.44
CA ILE A 49 11.36 1.14 0.72
C ILE A 49 10.16 0.47 1.42
N PHE A 50 10.17 0.38 2.74
CA PHE A 50 9.05 -0.19 3.49
C PHE A 50 7.74 0.56 3.21
N VAL A 51 7.75 1.89 3.32
CA VAL A 51 6.57 2.73 3.04
C VAL A 51 6.10 2.58 1.58
N ALA A 52 7.04 2.48 0.63
CA ALA A 52 6.70 2.23 -0.77
C ALA A 52 6.02 0.87 -0.99
N SER A 53 6.49 -0.20 -0.33
CA SER A 53 5.84 -1.50 -0.37
C SER A 53 4.45 -1.50 0.27
N VAL A 54 4.25 -0.78 1.39
CA VAL A 54 2.92 -0.60 2.00
C VAL A 54 1.97 0.13 1.04
N LEU A 55 2.45 1.18 0.35
CA LEU A 55 1.69 1.91 -0.65
C LEU A 55 1.29 1.02 -1.84
N MET A 56 2.23 0.22 -2.36
CA MET A 56 1.93 -0.73 -3.45
C MET A 56 0.93 -1.80 -3.01
N SER A 57 1.05 -2.31 -1.79
CA SER A 57 0.07 -3.23 -1.20
C SER A 57 -1.32 -2.62 -1.13
N ALA A 58 -1.43 -1.39 -0.63
CA ALA A 58 -2.71 -0.71 -0.50
C ALA A 58 -3.34 -0.47 -1.88
N LEU A 59 -2.57 0.05 -2.84
CA LEU A 59 -3.03 0.28 -4.21
C LEU A 59 -3.47 -1.03 -4.90
N GLY A 60 -2.66 -2.09 -4.80
CA GLY A 60 -2.96 -3.39 -5.37
C GLY A 60 -4.22 -4.02 -4.76
N TYR A 61 -4.39 -3.91 -3.44
CA TYR A 61 -5.62 -4.34 -2.76
C TYR A 61 -6.84 -3.59 -3.28
N PHE A 62 -6.81 -2.25 -3.31
CA PHE A 62 -7.95 -1.45 -3.77
C PHE A 62 -8.25 -1.70 -5.25
N GLN A 63 -7.24 -1.86 -6.10
CA GLN A 63 -7.43 -2.17 -7.51
C GLN A 63 -8.14 -3.52 -7.71
N ASN A 64 -7.73 -4.56 -6.98
CA ASN A 64 -8.39 -5.87 -7.01
C ASN A 64 -9.78 -5.86 -6.36
N TYR A 65 -9.95 -5.08 -5.28
CA TYR A 65 -11.25 -4.84 -4.64
C TYR A 65 -12.26 -4.25 -5.61
N LEU A 66 -11.85 -3.26 -6.39
CA LEU A 66 -12.71 -2.61 -7.37
C LEU A 66 -13.00 -3.49 -8.59
N LYS A 67 -12.10 -4.41 -8.94
CA LYS A 67 -12.33 -5.42 -9.98
C LYS A 67 -13.14 -6.62 -9.47
N ASN A 68 -13.57 -6.62 -8.20
CA ASN A 68 -14.22 -7.74 -7.53
C ASN A 68 -13.43 -9.06 -7.68
N SER A 69 -12.11 -8.96 -7.87
CA SER A 69 -11.19 -10.07 -8.13
C SER A 69 -10.34 -10.38 -6.90
N VAL A 70 -10.78 -9.94 -5.71
CA VAL A 70 -10.05 -10.12 -4.45
C VAL A 70 -9.99 -11.60 -4.14
N THR A 71 -8.80 -12.15 -4.36
CA THR A 71 -8.48 -13.52 -3.98
C THR A 71 -7.61 -13.47 -2.73
N ALA A 72 -7.85 -14.35 -1.76
CA ALA A 72 -7.05 -14.44 -0.54
C ALA A 72 -5.54 -14.56 -0.81
N ARG A 73 -5.17 -15.19 -1.94
CA ARG A 73 -3.79 -15.27 -2.45
C ARG A 73 -3.14 -13.91 -2.65
N ILE A 74 -3.83 -12.95 -3.26
CA ILE A 74 -3.29 -11.62 -3.55
C ILE A 74 -3.04 -10.85 -2.25
N ILE A 75 -3.97 -10.95 -1.29
CA ILE A 75 -3.82 -10.36 0.04
C ILE A 75 -2.58 -10.94 0.74
N LEU A 76 -2.40 -12.26 0.64
CA LEU A 76 -1.30 -12.98 1.28
C LEU A 76 0.05 -12.65 0.64
N GLU A 77 0.11 -12.50 -0.69
CA GLU A 77 1.30 -12.05 -1.41
C GLU A 77 1.72 -10.63 -0.97
N TYR A 78 0.78 -9.68 -0.91
CA TYR A 78 1.08 -8.34 -0.44
C TYR A 78 1.44 -8.27 1.05
N ALA A 79 0.76 -9.06 1.89
CA ALA A 79 1.08 -9.18 3.30
C ALA A 79 2.48 -9.77 3.53
N ALA A 80 2.88 -10.77 2.74
CA ALA A 80 4.22 -11.35 2.78
C ALA A 80 5.29 -10.33 2.38
N ILE A 81 5.06 -9.52 1.35
CA ILE A 81 5.99 -8.47 0.92
C ILE A 81 6.17 -7.41 2.04
N VAL A 82 5.06 -6.90 2.58
CA VAL A 82 5.10 -5.92 3.69
C VAL A 82 5.79 -6.53 4.92
N GLY A 83 5.49 -7.78 5.25
CA GLY A 83 6.12 -8.51 6.35
C GLY A 83 7.63 -8.67 6.16
N ALA A 84 8.09 -9.02 4.96
CA ALA A 84 9.51 -9.16 4.66
C ALA A 84 10.26 -7.83 4.86
N PHE A 85 9.73 -6.72 4.35
CA PHE A 85 10.34 -5.41 4.56
C PHE A 85 10.25 -4.93 6.01
N PHE A 86 9.20 -5.31 6.74
CA PHE A 86 9.12 -5.04 8.18
C PHE A 86 10.20 -5.77 8.97
N VAL A 87 10.46 -7.05 8.65
CA VAL A 87 11.55 -7.83 9.26
C VAL A 87 12.91 -7.20 8.94
N LEU A 88 13.15 -6.80 7.68
CA LEU A 88 14.39 -6.08 7.31
C LEU A 88 14.58 -4.80 8.14
N LEU A 89 13.50 -4.06 8.37
CA LEU A 89 13.50 -2.87 9.24
C LEU A 89 13.90 -3.18 10.69
N ILE A 90 13.53 -4.34 11.22
CA ILE A 90 13.88 -4.74 12.59
C ILE A 90 15.32 -5.24 12.67
N VAL A 91 15.77 -6.00 11.68
CA VAL A 91 17.11 -6.61 11.65
C VAL A 91 18.20 -5.56 11.42
N PHE A 92 17.98 -4.62 10.49
CA PHE A 92 18.93 -3.56 10.16
C PHE A 92 18.69 -2.31 11.01
N ARG A 93 18.74 -2.48 12.33
CA ARG A 93 18.89 -1.36 13.28
C ARG A 93 20.35 -0.91 13.30
N PRO A 94 20.64 0.39 13.36
CA PRO A 94 21.99 0.94 13.39
C PRO A 94 22.75 0.51 14.65
#